data_AF-A0A1I2GCS2-F1
#
_entry.id   AF-A0A1I2GCS2-F1
#
_cell.length_a   1.000
_cell.length_b   1.000
_cell.length_c   1.000
_cell.angle_alpha   90.00
_cell.angle_beta   90.00
_cell.angle_gamma   90.00
#
_symmetry.space_group_name_H-M   'P 1'
#
loop_
_entity.id
_entity.type
_entity.pdbx_description
1 polymer ?
#
loop_
_entity_poly.entity_id
_entity_poly.type
_entity_poly.pdbx_seq_one_letter_code
_entity_poly.pdbx_strand_id
1 'polypeptide(L)'
;MSQHKEIKRITTNTLQKMKDDGEKIAMLTAYDYSMATVLDDAGLDVLLVGDSASNVMAGHETTLPITLDQMIYHAQSVVRAAKRSLVLVDLPFGTYQGNSREALNSAIRIMKESGAHGLKLEGGAEIMESVNRILCAGIPVMGHLGLTPQSI
;
A
#
# COMPACT_ATOMS: atom_id res chain seq x y z
N MET A 1 -36.64 0.84 8.04
CA MET A 1 -35.31 1.48 7.93
C MET A 1 -34.32 0.38 7.60
N SER A 2 -33.76 0.38 6.39
CA SER A 2 -32.93 -0.73 5.88
C SER A 2 -31.66 -0.89 6.72
N GLN A 3 -31.53 -2.01 7.44
CA GLN A 3 -30.42 -2.32 8.34
C GLN A 3 -29.21 -2.97 7.63
N HIS A 4 -29.12 -2.86 6.30
CA HIS A 4 -27.92 -3.27 5.56
C HIS A 4 -27.43 -2.08 4.74
N LYS A 5 -26.55 -1.27 5.35
CA LYS A 5 -25.76 -0.30 4.62
C LYS A 5 -24.76 -1.11 3.79
N GLU A 6 -24.95 -1.15 2.48
CA GLU A 6 -24.05 -1.83 1.55
C GLU A 6 -22.62 -1.30 1.80
N ILE A 7 -21.71 -2.20 2.20
CA ILE A 7 -20.32 -1.81 2.51
C ILE A 7 -19.64 -1.51 1.18
N LYS A 8 -19.67 -0.23 0.78
CA LYS A 8 -19.02 0.23 -0.44
C LYS A 8 -17.51 0.34 -0.20
N ARG A 9 -16.75 -0.51 -0.90
CA ARG A 9 -15.28 -0.50 -0.89
C ARG A 9 -14.73 0.86 -1.37
N ILE A 10 -13.69 1.34 -0.71
CA ILE A 10 -12.95 2.55 -1.07
C ILE A 10 -12.04 2.24 -2.26
N THR A 11 -12.09 3.13 -3.25
CA THR A 11 -11.31 3.06 -4.48
C THR A 11 -10.51 4.34 -4.67
N THR A 12 -9.56 4.35 -5.61
CA THR A 12 -8.85 5.57 -6.00
C THR A 12 -9.81 6.68 -6.45
N ASN A 13 -10.90 6.34 -7.15
CA ASN A 13 -11.95 7.29 -7.51
C ASN A 13 -12.70 7.84 -6.29
N THR A 14 -12.90 7.02 -5.25
CA THR A 14 -13.48 7.47 -3.98
C THR A 14 -12.57 8.49 -3.31
N LEU A 15 -11.26 8.23 -3.27
CA LEU A 15 -10.29 9.17 -2.69
C LEU A 15 -10.22 10.49 -3.48
N GLN A 16 -10.29 10.43 -4.81
CA GLN A 16 -10.37 11.64 -5.65
C GLN A 16 -11.62 12.45 -5.33
N LYS A 17 -12.78 11.79 -5.21
CA LYS A 17 -14.03 12.46 -4.84
C LYS A 17 -13.94 13.10 -3.45
N MET A 18 -13.40 12.40 -2.45
CA MET A 18 -13.21 12.97 -1.11
C MET A 18 -12.37 14.24 -1.15
N LYS A 19 -11.29 14.25 -1.96
CA LYS A 19 -10.48 15.44 -2.18
C LYS A 19 -11.29 16.59 -2.80
N ASP A 20 -12.06 16.31 -3.84
CA ASP A 20 -12.87 17.33 -4.54
C ASP A 20 -13.96 17.90 -3.63
N ASP A 21 -14.53 17.07 -2.75
CA ASP A 21 -15.54 17.43 -1.75
C ASP A 21 -14.93 18.06 -0.48
N GLY A 22 -13.60 18.13 -0.36
CA GLY A 22 -12.89 18.68 0.80
C GLY A 22 -12.88 17.78 2.04
N GLU A 23 -13.31 16.53 1.91
CA GLU A 23 -13.30 15.52 2.96
C GLU A 23 -11.87 15.01 3.23
N LYS A 24 -11.48 14.93 4.51
CA LYS A 24 -10.14 14.43 4.88
C LYS A 24 -10.10 12.91 4.79
N ILE A 25 -9.02 12.40 4.19
CA ILE A 25 -8.76 10.96 4.05
C ILE A 25 -7.98 10.49 5.28
N ALA A 26 -8.47 9.44 5.94
CA ALA A 26 -7.76 8.82 7.06
C ALA A 26 -7.01 7.55 6.60
N MET A 27 -5.71 7.51 6.87
CA MET A 27 -4.83 6.37 6.56
C MET A 27 -4.06 5.94 7.79
N LEU A 28 -3.97 4.64 8.02
CA LEU A 28 -3.10 4.04 9.03
C LEU A 28 -2.38 2.83 8.49
N THR A 29 -1.23 2.51 9.08
CA THR A 29 -0.54 1.27 8.75
C THR A 29 -1.20 0.06 9.40
N ALA A 30 -1.14 -1.08 8.73
CA ALA A 30 -1.61 -2.35 9.24
C ALA A 30 -0.71 -3.48 8.72
N TYR A 31 -0.45 -4.49 9.55
CA TYR A 31 0.50 -5.56 9.23
C TYR A 31 -0.06 -6.97 9.47
N ASP A 32 -1.24 -7.09 10.10
CA ASP A 32 -1.86 -8.37 10.40
C ASP A 32 -3.40 -8.29 10.31
N TYR A 33 -4.04 -9.45 10.31
CA TYR A 33 -5.48 -9.60 10.17
C TYR A 33 -6.28 -8.95 11.31
N SER A 34 -5.80 -9.07 12.55
CA SER A 34 -6.54 -8.61 13.73
C SER A 34 -6.58 -7.10 13.77
N MET A 35 -5.43 -6.45 13.61
CA MET A 35 -5.34 -4.99 13.56
C MET A 35 -6.11 -4.42 12.37
N ALA A 36 -5.94 -5.01 11.17
CA ALA A 36 -6.66 -4.57 9.98
C ALA A 36 -8.18 -4.67 10.13
N THR A 37 -8.68 -5.70 10.81
CA THR A 37 -10.13 -5.84 11.09
C THR A 37 -10.63 -4.67 11.95
N VAL A 38 -9.92 -4.36 13.04
CA VAL A 38 -10.28 -3.26 13.94
C VAL A 38 -10.25 -1.92 13.21
N LEU A 39 -9.22 -1.67 12.39
CA LEU A 39 -9.09 -0.41 11.64
C LEU A 39 -10.14 -0.28 10.53
N ASP A 40 -10.47 -1.36 9.83
CA ASP A 40 -11.52 -1.36 8.80
C ASP A 40 -12.91 -1.08 9.42
N ASP A 41 -13.22 -1.73 10.55
CA ASP A 41 -14.47 -1.53 11.29
C ASP A 41 -14.55 -0.11 11.91
N ALA A 42 -13.41 0.48 12.27
CA ALA A 42 -13.30 1.87 12.70
C ALA A 42 -13.50 2.88 11.56
N GLY A 43 -13.58 2.42 10.31
CA GLY A 43 -13.91 3.26 9.16
C GLY A 43 -12.71 3.96 8.51
N LEU A 44 -11.48 3.46 8.72
CA LEU A 44 -10.30 3.97 7.99
C LEU A 44 -10.52 3.86 6.47
N ASP A 45 -10.05 4.87 5.72
CA ASP A 45 -10.25 4.89 4.26
C ASP A 45 -9.17 4.08 3.55
N VAL A 46 -7.94 4.13 4.08
CA VAL A 46 -6.78 3.46 3.51
C VAL A 46 -6.01 2.71 4.60
N LEU A 47 -5.70 1.45 4.33
CA LEU A 47 -4.75 0.67 5.12
C LEU A 47 -3.45 0.54 4.33
N LEU A 48 -2.35 0.95 4.94
CA LEU A 48 -1.02 0.84 4.35
C LEU A 48 -0.26 -0.33 4.97
N VAL A 49 0.06 -1.33 4.15
CA VAL A 49 1.07 -2.34 4.50
C VAL A 49 2.43 -1.74 4.16
N GLY A 50 2.98 -1.02 5.12
CA GLY A 50 4.21 -0.25 4.94
C GLY A 50 5.48 -1.05 5.28
N ASP A 51 6.59 -0.70 4.66
CA ASP A 51 7.92 -1.26 4.96
C ASP A 51 8.41 -0.96 6.39
N SER A 52 7.80 0.03 7.05
CA SER A 52 7.84 0.26 8.50
C SER A 52 7.60 -0.99 9.37
N ALA A 53 6.97 -2.04 8.82
CA ALA A 53 6.91 -3.37 9.44
C ALA A 53 8.31 -3.90 9.83
N SER A 54 9.36 -3.54 9.08
CA SER A 54 10.76 -3.87 9.40
C SER A 54 11.11 -3.45 10.83
N ASN A 55 10.71 -2.23 11.22
CA ASN A 55 10.97 -1.69 12.55
C ASN A 55 9.99 -2.26 13.58
N VAL A 56 8.69 -2.13 13.32
CA VAL A 56 7.67 -2.34 14.38
C VAL A 56 7.27 -3.81 14.55
N MET A 57 7.45 -4.64 13.51
CA MET A 57 7.14 -6.07 13.55
C MET A 57 8.40 -6.93 13.69
N ALA A 58 9.49 -6.57 12.99
CA ALA A 58 10.72 -7.36 12.96
C ALA A 58 11.85 -6.80 13.86
N GLY A 59 11.71 -5.59 14.40
CA GLY A 59 12.68 -5.00 15.33
C GLY A 59 13.99 -4.54 14.68
N HIS A 60 14.02 -4.38 13.35
CA HIS A 60 15.18 -3.82 12.65
C HIS A 60 15.35 -2.33 12.95
N GLU A 61 16.58 -1.83 12.84
CA GLU A 61 16.88 -0.41 13.01
C GLU A 61 16.36 0.45 11.84
N THR A 62 16.29 -0.12 10.64
CA THR A 62 15.86 0.57 9.42
C THR A 62 14.86 -0.27 8.62
N THR A 63 14.26 0.32 7.58
CA THR A 63 13.35 -0.40 6.68
C THR A 63 14.06 -1.22 5.61
N LEU A 64 15.35 -1.00 5.37
CA LEU A 64 16.12 -1.66 4.32
C LEU A 64 16.10 -3.21 4.34
N PRO A 65 16.12 -3.89 5.50
CA PRO A 65 16.19 -5.36 5.54
C PRO A 65 14.91 -6.09 5.12
N ILE A 66 13.76 -5.40 5.09
CA ILE A 66 12.49 -6.09 4.81
C ILE A 66 12.42 -6.56 3.36
N THR A 67 12.04 -7.82 3.18
CA THR A 67 12.02 -8.45 1.86
C THR A 67 10.65 -8.34 1.19
N LEU A 68 10.63 -8.54 -0.12
CA LEU A 68 9.39 -8.63 -0.90
C LEU A 68 8.45 -9.72 -0.37
N ASP A 69 8.98 -10.86 0.06
CA ASP A 69 8.19 -11.98 0.57
C ASP A 69 7.55 -11.65 1.93
N GLN A 70 8.26 -10.91 2.79
CA GLN A 70 7.71 -10.41 4.06
C GLN A 70 6.59 -9.39 3.81
N MET A 71 6.77 -8.47 2.86
CA MET A 71 5.71 -7.53 2.44
C MET A 71 4.47 -8.26 1.93
N ILE A 72 4.65 -9.28 1.10
CA ILE A 72 3.55 -10.11 0.58
C ILE A 72 2.82 -10.83 1.73
N TYR A 73 3.56 -11.39 2.69
CA TYR A 73 2.97 -12.08 3.84
C TYR A 73 2.08 -11.16 4.70
N HIS A 74 2.58 -9.96 5.04
CA HIS A 74 1.79 -8.97 5.78
C HIS A 74 0.58 -8.51 4.95
N ALA A 75 0.77 -8.27 3.66
CA ALA A 75 -0.31 -7.83 2.78
C ALA A 75 -1.43 -8.86 2.63
N GLN A 76 -1.09 -10.14 2.48
CA GLN A 76 -2.09 -11.22 2.48
C GLN A 76 -2.94 -11.22 3.76
N SER A 77 -2.33 -10.96 4.91
CA SER A 77 -3.03 -10.93 6.20
C SER A 77 -4.00 -9.76 6.28
N VAL A 78 -3.58 -8.57 5.84
CA VAL A 78 -4.41 -7.35 5.83
C VAL A 78 -5.54 -7.42 4.81
N VAL A 79 -5.27 -7.88 3.59
CA VAL A 79 -6.27 -7.98 2.52
C VAL A 79 -7.42 -8.92 2.91
N ARG A 80 -7.14 -10.00 3.63
CA ARG A 80 -8.18 -10.92 4.14
C ARG A 80 -9.12 -10.26 5.15
N ALA A 81 -8.67 -9.23 5.85
CA ALA A 81 -9.46 -8.51 6.86
C ALA A 81 -10.25 -7.34 6.25
N ALA A 82 -9.64 -6.59 5.31
CA ALA A 82 -10.20 -5.36 4.78
C ALA A 82 -11.45 -5.60 3.91
N LYS A 83 -12.61 -5.16 4.39
CA LYS A 83 -13.88 -5.22 3.64
C LYS A 83 -14.11 -3.90 2.90
N ARG A 84 -13.92 -2.77 3.59
CA ARG A 84 -14.15 -1.41 3.07
C ARG A 84 -12.88 -0.74 2.56
N SER A 85 -11.82 -0.75 3.34
CA SER A 85 -10.64 0.10 3.13
C SER A 85 -9.91 -0.19 1.82
N LEU A 86 -9.29 0.83 1.25
CA LEU A 86 -8.31 0.66 0.17
C LEU A 86 -7.01 0.12 0.79
N VAL A 87 -6.53 -1.06 0.38
CA VAL A 87 -5.26 -1.61 0.86
C VAL A 87 -4.16 -1.27 -0.12
N LEU A 88 -3.15 -0.52 0.35
CA LEU A 88 -1.93 -0.22 -0.39
C LEU A 88 -0.75 -0.96 0.24
N VAL A 89 0.23 -1.34 -0.58
CA VAL A 89 1.43 -2.05 -0.12
C VAL A 89 2.67 -1.34 -0.60
N ASP A 90 3.66 -1.17 0.26
CA ASP A 90 4.96 -0.65 -0.15
C ASP A 90 5.72 -1.64 -1.03
N LEU A 91 6.39 -1.10 -2.07
CA LEU A 91 7.51 -1.81 -2.65
C LEU A 91 8.74 -1.59 -1.75
N PRO A 92 9.34 -2.66 -1.22
CA PRO A 92 10.48 -2.53 -0.32
C PRO A 92 11.73 -2.11 -1.09
N PHE A 93 12.72 -1.58 -0.35
CA PHE A 93 13.98 -1.14 -0.92
C PHE A 93 14.64 -2.22 -1.81
N GLY A 94 15.24 -1.78 -2.92
CA GLY A 94 15.94 -2.64 -3.86
C GLY A 94 15.03 -3.37 -4.86
N THR A 95 13.71 -3.21 -4.79
CA THR A 95 12.77 -3.95 -5.66
C THR A 95 12.23 -3.15 -6.83
N TYR A 96 12.52 -1.84 -6.91
CA TYR A 96 11.98 -0.95 -7.95
C TYR A 96 12.90 0.18 -8.40
N GLN A 97 13.97 0.46 -7.64
CA GLN A 97 14.95 1.49 -7.97
C GLN A 97 15.85 1.03 -9.14
N GLY A 98 16.16 1.93 -10.06
CA GLY A 98 17.15 1.72 -11.13
C GLY A 98 16.74 0.78 -12.27
N ASN A 99 15.82 -0.16 -12.06
CA ASN A 99 15.35 -1.09 -13.10
C ASN A 99 13.82 -1.16 -13.14
N SER A 100 13.24 -0.47 -14.10
CA SER A 100 11.79 -0.38 -14.31
C SER A 100 11.14 -1.74 -14.67
N ARG A 101 11.87 -2.70 -15.26
CA ARG A 101 11.34 -4.05 -15.52
C ARG A 101 11.26 -4.86 -14.24
N GLU A 102 12.27 -4.74 -13.37
CA GLU A 102 12.26 -5.37 -12.06
C GLU A 102 11.18 -4.77 -11.16
N ALA A 103 11.01 -3.44 -11.19
CA ALA A 103 9.91 -2.75 -10.53
C ALA A 103 8.54 -3.33 -10.91
N LEU A 104 8.31 -3.54 -12.21
CA LEU A 104 7.07 -4.15 -12.70
C LEU A 104 6.91 -5.60 -12.23
N ASN A 105 7.98 -6.40 -12.23
CA ASN A 105 7.92 -7.79 -11.76
C ASN A 105 7.56 -7.85 -10.26
N SER A 106 8.21 -7.03 -9.43
CA SER A 106 7.93 -6.91 -7.99
C SER A 106 6.50 -6.43 -7.75
N ALA A 107 6.05 -5.43 -8.50
CA ALA A 107 4.68 -4.93 -8.45
C ALA A 107 3.64 -6.01 -8.77
N ILE A 108 3.84 -6.76 -9.86
CA ILE A 108 2.97 -7.87 -10.26
C ILE A 108 2.94 -8.96 -9.19
N ARG A 109 4.09 -9.30 -8.59
CA ARG A 109 4.15 -10.29 -7.50
C ARG A 109 3.30 -9.86 -6.32
N ILE A 110 3.47 -8.63 -5.81
CA ILE A 110 2.64 -8.12 -4.70
C ILE A 110 1.16 -8.20 -5.07
N MET A 111 0.77 -7.66 -6.22
CA MET A 111 -0.65 -7.61 -6.60
C MET A 111 -1.26 -9.01 -6.71
N LYS A 112 -0.56 -9.95 -7.38
CA LYS A 112 -1.07 -11.32 -7.59
C LYS A 112 -1.07 -12.16 -6.32
N GLU A 113 -0.04 -12.05 -5.50
CA GLU A 113 0.15 -12.93 -4.34
C GLU A 113 -0.59 -12.41 -3.10
N SER A 114 -0.83 -11.09 -2.99
CA SER A 114 -1.52 -10.50 -1.83
C SER A 114 -2.99 -10.13 -2.07
N GLY A 115 -3.37 -9.76 -3.29
CA GLY A 115 -4.68 -9.19 -3.58
C GLY A 115 -4.85 -7.73 -3.15
N ALA A 116 -3.74 -7.00 -2.92
CA ALA A 116 -3.76 -5.57 -2.65
C ALA A 116 -4.41 -4.75 -3.77
N HIS A 117 -4.77 -3.49 -3.48
CA HIS A 117 -5.48 -2.62 -4.42
C HIS A 117 -4.56 -1.63 -5.14
N GLY A 118 -3.31 -1.50 -4.69
CA GLY A 118 -2.31 -0.62 -5.29
C GLY A 118 -1.01 -0.64 -4.50
N LEU A 119 -0.03 0.12 -4.98
CA LEU A 119 1.33 0.13 -4.45
C LEU A 119 1.73 1.53 -3.98
N LYS A 120 2.60 1.62 -2.97
CA LYS A 120 3.32 2.84 -2.61
C LYS A 120 4.79 2.71 -3.00
N LEU A 121 5.34 3.75 -3.61
CA LEU A 121 6.73 3.83 -4.05
C LEU A 121 7.36 5.13 -3.53
N GLU A 122 8.59 5.03 -3.03
CA GLU A 122 9.37 6.18 -2.55
C GLU A 122 10.36 6.65 -3.61
N GLY A 123 10.38 7.95 -3.90
CA GLY A 123 11.32 8.55 -4.83
C GLY A 123 10.67 9.59 -5.73
N GLY A 124 11.50 10.51 -6.21
CA GLY A 124 11.12 11.60 -7.09
C GLY A 124 11.27 11.26 -8.57
N ALA A 125 11.89 12.18 -9.31
CA ALA A 125 12.05 12.07 -10.76
C ALA A 125 12.87 10.84 -11.18
N GLU A 126 13.78 10.37 -10.32
CA GLU A 126 14.68 9.25 -10.54
C GLU A 126 13.98 7.89 -10.67
N ILE A 127 12.74 7.74 -10.17
CA ILE A 127 11.96 6.49 -10.31
C ILE A 127 10.81 6.60 -11.33
N MET A 128 10.71 7.70 -12.07
CA MET A 128 9.57 7.96 -12.97
C MET A 128 9.41 6.88 -14.03
N GLU A 129 10.50 6.28 -14.53
CA GLU A 129 10.42 5.19 -15.48
C GLU A 129 9.73 3.95 -14.87
N SER A 130 10.07 3.60 -13.62
CA SER A 130 9.45 2.51 -12.88
C SER A 130 7.96 2.79 -12.64
N VAL A 131 7.62 3.99 -12.18
CA VAL A 131 6.22 4.42 -11.93
C VAL A 131 5.40 4.33 -13.22
N ASN A 132 5.89 4.89 -14.33
CA ASN A 132 5.18 4.85 -15.61
C ASN A 132 4.95 3.43 -16.09
N ARG A 133 5.93 2.54 -15.95
CA ARG A 133 5.79 1.15 -16.38
C ARG A 133 4.76 0.39 -15.55
N ILE A 134 4.71 0.63 -14.24
CA ILE A 134 3.72 0.04 -13.32
C ILE A 134 2.31 0.55 -13.65
N LEU A 135 2.16 1.86 -13.88
CA LEU A 135 0.88 2.46 -14.26
C LEU A 135 0.37 1.94 -15.60
N CYS A 136 1.25 1.78 -16.61
CA CYS A 136 0.90 1.18 -17.91
C CYS A 136 0.40 -0.27 -17.80
N ALA A 137 0.78 -0.99 -16.75
CA ALA A 137 0.27 -2.34 -16.46
C ALA A 137 -1.09 -2.32 -15.73
N GLY A 138 -1.65 -1.14 -15.46
CA GLY A 138 -2.95 -0.97 -14.79
C GLY A 138 -2.88 -1.05 -13.27
N ILE A 139 -1.69 -0.99 -12.67
CA ILE A 139 -1.51 -1.07 -11.22
C ILE A 139 -1.54 0.36 -10.62
N PRO A 140 -2.45 0.69 -9.69
CA PRO A 140 -2.47 2.00 -9.04
C PRO A 140 -1.22 2.25 -8.21
N VAL A 141 -0.69 3.48 -8.28
CA VAL A 141 0.51 3.90 -7.55
C VAL A 141 0.22 5.13 -6.69
N MET A 142 0.67 5.07 -5.43
CA MET A 142 0.80 6.20 -4.52
C MET A 142 2.27 6.61 -4.44
N GLY A 143 2.59 7.84 -4.81
CA GLY A 143 3.95 8.36 -4.67
C GLY A 143 4.23 8.86 -3.25
N HIS A 144 5.39 8.48 -2.71
CA HIS A 144 5.93 9.01 -1.47
C HIS A 144 7.14 9.91 -1.78
N LEU A 145 6.97 11.20 -1.51
CA LEU A 145 7.98 12.25 -1.68
C LEU A 145 8.35 12.85 -0.32
N GLY A 146 9.43 13.61 -0.26
CA GLY A 146 9.89 14.28 0.96
C GLY A 146 10.99 13.47 1.65
N LEU A 147 10.81 13.15 2.93
CA LEU A 147 11.72 12.24 3.63
C LEU A 147 11.32 10.80 3.34
N THR A 148 12.16 10.09 2.59
CA THR A 148 11.96 8.70 2.19
C THR A 148 12.85 7.78 3.04
N PRO A 149 12.30 7.02 4.01
CA PRO A 149 13.07 6.16 4.91
C PRO A 149 14.01 5.17 4.21
N GLN A 150 13.70 4.76 2.97
CA GLN A 150 14.56 3.88 2.18
C GLN A 150 15.86 4.55 1.69
N SER A 151 16.04 5.85 1.94
CA SER A 151 17.19 6.66 1.50
C SER A 151 18.05 7.17 2.66
N ILE A 152 17.81 6.71 3.90
CA ILE A 152 18.55 7.11 5.12
C ILE A 152 19.12 5.91 5.87
#